data_AF-A0A4R9M6F6-F1
#
_entry.id   AF-A0A4R9M6F6-F1
#
_cell.length_a   1.000
_cell.length_b   1.000
_cell.length_c   1.000
_cell.angle_alpha   90.00
_cell.angle_beta   90.00
_cell.angle_gamma   90.00
#
_symmetry.space_group_name_H-M   'P 1'
#
loop_
_entity.id
_entity.type
_entity.pdbx_description
1 polymer ?
#
loop_
_entity_poly.entity_id
_entity_poly.type
_entity_poly.pdbx_seq_one_letter_code
_entity_poly.pdbx_strand_id
1 'polypeptide(L)'
;MELVLPKNVNPELLPMIRQGLLSPEKLAILVDLYEIVDRFATTLFTEEEAQLRIKERHGVLPDIITWGDYFQTEVASRYFLESEISFRKIVDTIRFDLISSHLIFSGKPEYYKNRVRSEAMVSRGIDAALWKAEEEESIHLEILLDYFENLGLAERPLSIQDKIWYEAFSLQEVAV
;
A
#
# COMPACT_ATOMS: atom_id res chain seq x y z
N MET A 1 26.07 13.36 16.10
CA MET A 1 24.74 13.19 16.70
C MET A 1 24.23 11.84 16.23
N GLU A 2 24.07 10.88 17.13
CA GLU A 2 23.58 9.55 16.78
C GLU A 2 22.09 9.70 16.42
N LEU A 3 21.75 9.47 15.16
CA LEU A 3 20.38 9.64 14.68
C LEU A 3 19.60 8.38 15.06
N VAL A 4 18.77 8.49 16.10
CA VAL A 4 17.89 7.41 16.52
C VAL A 4 16.70 7.37 15.56
N LEU A 5 16.54 6.26 14.85
CA LEU A 5 15.38 6.04 14.00
C LEU A 5 14.12 6.00 14.85
N PRO A 6 13.04 6.69 14.44
CA PRO A 6 11.74 6.47 15.04
C PRO A 6 11.34 5.00 14.93
N LYS A 7 10.57 4.51 15.91
CA LYS A 7 9.98 3.17 15.86
C LYS A 7 9.15 3.03 14.58
N ASN A 8 9.17 1.85 13.95
CA ASN A 8 8.43 1.54 12.72
C ASN A 8 8.85 2.37 11.49
N VAL A 9 10.08 2.90 11.47
CA VAL A 9 10.70 3.47 10.26
C VAL A 9 11.70 2.47 9.70
N ASN A 10 11.53 2.11 8.44
CA ASN A 10 12.38 1.18 7.74
C ASN A 10 13.82 1.73 7.64
N PRO A 11 14.84 0.94 7.99
CA PRO A 11 16.25 1.35 7.89
C PRO A 11 16.68 1.83 6.50
N GLU A 12 16.05 1.34 5.42
CA GLU A 12 16.31 1.79 4.04
C GLU A 12 16.09 3.31 3.85
N LEU A 13 15.31 3.94 4.73
CA LEU A 13 15.05 5.38 4.68
C LEU A 13 16.15 6.22 5.33
N LEU A 14 17.10 5.61 6.04
CA LEU A 14 18.21 6.32 6.70
C LEU A 14 18.97 7.29 5.78
N PRO A 15 19.34 6.93 4.54
CA PRO A 15 20.04 7.85 3.65
C PRO A 15 19.19 9.09 3.35
N MET A 16 17.89 8.92 3.11
CA MET A 16 16.96 10.02 2.81
C MET A 16 16.78 10.95 4.02
N ILE A 17 16.66 10.37 5.22
CA ILE A 17 16.57 11.12 6.48
C ILE A 17 17.84 11.95 6.70
N ARG A 18 19.02 11.34 6.52
CA ARG A 18 20.31 12.03 6.70
C ARG A 18 20.52 13.16 5.70
N GLN A 19 19.96 13.02 4.50
CA GLN A 19 20.00 14.05 3.46
C GLN A 19 18.95 15.16 3.67
N GLY A 20 18.07 15.03 4.67
CA GLY A 20 16.99 16.00 4.93
C GLY A 20 15.86 15.96 3.91
N LEU A 21 15.72 14.87 3.14
CA LEU A 21 14.66 14.71 2.15
C LEU A 21 13.30 14.40 2.78
N LEU A 22 13.31 13.85 3.99
CA LEU A 22 12.12 13.53 4.77
C LEU A 22 12.05 14.45 5.99
N SER A 23 11.03 15.31 6.03
CA SER A 23 10.75 16.15 7.20
C SER A 23 10.24 15.28 8.36
N PRO A 24 10.30 15.79 9.62
CA PRO A 24 9.72 15.08 10.76
C PRO A 24 8.24 14.71 10.57
N GLU A 25 7.46 15.58 9.92
CA GLU A 25 6.04 15.33 9.61
C GLU A 25 5.89 14.21 8.57
N LYS A 26 6.69 14.19 7.50
CA LYS A 26 6.69 13.08 6.55
C LYS A 26 7.05 11.75 7.20
N LEU A 27 7.99 11.76 8.16
CA LEU A 27 8.32 10.56 8.93
C LEU A 27 7.16 10.09 9.79
N ALA A 28 6.43 11.01 10.43
CA ALA A 28 5.21 10.65 11.16
C ALA A 28 4.15 10.05 10.24
N ILE A 29 3.92 10.64 9.06
CA ILE A 29 2.99 10.12 8.05
C ILE A 29 3.40 8.70 7.59
N LEU A 30 4.69 8.46 7.40
CA LEU A 30 5.23 7.15 7.01
C LEU A 30 5.07 6.11 8.11
N VAL A 31 5.17 6.49 9.39
CA VAL A 31 4.86 5.61 10.51
C VAL A 31 3.38 5.26 10.52
N ASP A 32 2.50 6.25 10.32
CA ASP A 32 1.05 6.02 10.21
C ASP A 32 0.74 5.03 9.07
N LEU A 33 1.37 5.21 7.90
CA LEU A 33 1.23 4.31 6.76
C LEU A 33 1.64 2.87 7.11
N TYR A 34 2.80 2.71 7.75
CA TYR A 34 3.28 1.40 8.19
C TYR A 34 2.24 0.71 9.11
N GLU A 35 1.76 1.43 10.12
CA GLU A 35 0.82 0.88 11.09
C GLU A 35 -0.55 0.57 10.48
N ILE A 36 -1.00 1.37 9.50
CA ILE A 36 -2.20 1.07 8.72
C ILE A 36 -1.99 -0.24 7.96
N VAL A 37 -0.94 -0.34 7.14
CA VAL A 37 -0.72 -1.51 6.28
C VAL A 37 -0.51 -2.79 7.10
N ASP A 38 0.30 -2.74 8.16
CA ASP A 38 0.58 -3.89 9.04
C ASP A 38 -0.68 -4.40 9.75
N ARG A 39 -1.60 -3.49 10.07
CA ARG A 39 -2.91 -3.84 10.64
C ARG A 39 -3.85 -4.49 9.62
N PHE A 40 -3.70 -4.26 8.33
CA PHE A 40 -4.50 -4.91 7.30
C PHE A 40 -3.88 -6.24 6.84
N ALA A 41 -2.57 -6.26 6.63
CA ALA A 41 -1.86 -7.42 6.10
C ALA A 41 -1.86 -8.61 7.07
N THR A 42 -2.05 -9.80 6.51
CA THR A 42 -1.91 -11.10 7.21
C THR A 42 -0.77 -11.94 6.66
N THR A 43 -0.16 -11.49 5.56
CA THR A 43 0.98 -12.11 4.89
C THR A 43 2.22 -11.23 4.99
N LEU A 44 3.40 -11.80 4.71
CA LEU A 44 4.64 -11.04 4.55
C LEU A 44 4.80 -10.60 3.09
N PHE A 45 5.58 -9.54 2.88
CA PHE A 45 5.93 -9.09 1.52
C PHE A 45 6.95 -10.04 0.87
N THR A 46 7.94 -10.50 1.64
CA THR A 46 8.88 -11.53 1.19
C THR A 46 8.57 -12.88 1.83
N GLU A 47 8.66 -13.96 1.06
CA GLU A 47 8.50 -15.32 1.58
C GLU A 47 9.62 -15.69 2.56
N GLU A 48 9.30 -16.41 3.63
CA GLU A 48 10.26 -16.81 4.66
C GLU A 48 11.44 -17.61 4.08
N GLU A 49 11.19 -18.49 3.11
CA GLU A 49 12.26 -19.24 2.43
C GLU A 49 13.23 -18.30 1.70
N ALA A 50 12.72 -17.26 1.04
CA ALA A 50 13.56 -16.28 0.37
C ALA A 50 14.37 -15.46 1.38
N GLN A 51 13.78 -15.07 2.50
CA GLN A 51 14.47 -14.38 3.59
C GLN A 51 15.62 -15.22 4.16
N LEU A 52 15.39 -16.52 4.39
CA LEU A 52 16.41 -17.45 4.86
C LEU A 52 17.55 -17.59 3.86
N ARG A 53 17.25 -17.75 2.56
CA ARG A 53 18.28 -17.81 1.51
C ARG A 53 19.14 -16.54 1.46
N ILE A 54 18.54 -15.36 1.65
CA ILE A 54 19.25 -14.08 1.71
C ILE A 54 20.17 -14.05 2.94
N LYS A 55 19.64 -14.44 4.11
CA LYS A 55 20.40 -14.50 5.36
C LYS A 55 21.59 -15.46 5.28
N GLU A 56 21.41 -16.63 4.68
CA GLU A 56 22.49 -17.60 4.47
C GLU A 56 23.60 -17.05 3.56
N ARG A 57 23.21 -16.29 2.52
CA ARG A 57 24.17 -15.74 1.55
C ARG A 57 24.89 -14.49 2.05
N HIS A 58 24.19 -13.60 2.76
CA HIS A 58 24.67 -12.26 3.09
C HIS A 58 24.87 -12.02 4.59
N GLY A 59 24.46 -12.97 5.45
CA GLY A 59 24.59 -12.88 6.91
C GLY A 59 23.53 -12.01 7.60
N VAL A 60 22.65 -11.36 6.84
CA VAL A 60 21.60 -10.45 7.33
C VAL A 60 20.26 -10.74 6.65
N LEU A 61 19.16 -10.43 7.32
CA LEU A 61 17.83 -10.46 6.71
C LEU A 61 17.67 -9.30 5.71
N PRO A 62 16.76 -9.40 4.73
CA PRO A 62 16.42 -8.26 3.88
C PRO A 62 15.81 -7.13 4.72
N ASP A 63 16.05 -5.89 4.32
CA ASP A 63 15.50 -4.71 5.01
C ASP A 63 13.99 -4.53 4.79
N ILE A 64 13.42 -5.18 3.77
CA ILE A 64 11.98 -5.18 3.47
C ILE A 64 11.43 -6.59 3.71
N ILE A 65 10.63 -6.75 4.76
CA ILE A 65 10.05 -8.04 5.17
C ILE A 65 8.52 -7.99 5.11
N THR A 66 7.92 -6.95 5.68
CA THR A 66 6.46 -6.79 5.75
C THR A 66 5.93 -5.92 4.62
N TRP A 67 4.62 -5.95 4.39
CA TRP A 67 3.98 -4.98 3.49
C TRP A 67 4.14 -3.54 4.00
N GLY A 68 4.13 -3.32 5.32
CA GLY A 68 4.40 -2.01 5.91
C GLY A 68 5.78 -1.47 5.51
N ASP A 69 6.81 -2.31 5.55
CA ASP A 69 8.17 -1.96 5.10
C ASP A 69 8.19 -1.52 3.63
N TYR A 70 7.52 -2.30 2.78
CA TYR A 70 7.46 -2.06 1.34
C TYR A 70 6.74 -0.76 1.02
N PHE A 71 5.51 -0.58 1.53
CA PHE A 71 4.71 0.62 1.27
C PHE A 71 5.41 1.88 1.79
N GLN A 72 6.01 1.82 2.98
CA GLN A 72 6.74 2.95 3.54
C GLN A 72 7.92 3.35 2.66
N THR A 73 8.68 2.37 2.17
CA THR A 73 9.86 2.59 1.33
C THR A 73 9.48 3.10 -0.07
N GLU A 74 8.44 2.53 -0.67
CA GLU A 74 7.93 2.93 -1.98
C GLU A 74 7.37 4.37 -1.95
N VAL A 75 6.53 4.68 -0.95
CA VAL A 75 5.94 6.02 -0.84
C VAL A 75 7.01 7.08 -0.57
N ALA A 76 7.96 6.79 0.33
CA ALA A 76 9.05 7.71 0.61
C ALA A 76 9.91 7.95 -0.64
N SER A 77 10.37 6.89 -1.30
CA SER A 77 11.28 7.00 -2.46
C SER A 77 10.64 7.71 -3.64
N ARG A 78 9.34 7.51 -3.89
CA ARG A 78 8.64 8.09 -5.04
C ARG A 78 8.12 9.51 -4.79
N TYR A 79 7.73 9.83 -3.56
CA TYR A 79 6.99 11.06 -3.27
C TYR A 79 7.70 11.99 -2.27
N PHE A 80 9.00 11.81 -2.00
CA PHE A 80 9.72 12.69 -1.06
C PHE A 80 9.72 14.18 -1.47
N LEU A 81 9.54 14.51 -2.74
CA LEU A 81 9.44 15.91 -3.21
C LEU A 81 8.07 16.54 -3.00
N GLU A 82 7.04 15.72 -2.73
CA GLU A 82 5.67 16.19 -2.54
C GLU A 82 5.54 17.03 -1.26
N SER A 83 4.53 17.91 -1.21
CA SER A 83 4.19 18.62 0.03
C SER A 83 3.67 17.64 1.10
N GLU A 84 3.75 18.00 2.38
CA GLU A 84 3.22 17.18 3.48
C GLU A 84 1.71 16.90 3.34
N ILE A 85 0.96 17.86 2.80
CA ILE A 85 -0.47 17.71 2.50
C ILE A 85 -0.69 16.67 1.39
N SER A 86 0.08 16.75 0.30
CA SER A 86 0.03 15.78 -0.80
C SER A 86 0.43 14.38 -0.32
N PHE A 87 1.47 14.31 0.53
CA PHE A 87 1.96 13.09 1.14
C PHE A 87 0.91 12.41 2.03
N ARG A 88 0.18 13.20 2.85
CA ARG A 88 -0.96 12.71 3.65
C ARG A 88 -2.07 12.14 2.77
N LYS A 89 -2.42 12.85 1.68
CA LYS A 89 -3.43 12.37 0.71
C LYS A 89 -3.05 11.03 0.10
N ILE A 90 -1.78 10.82 -0.24
CA ILE A 90 -1.30 9.54 -0.77
C ILE A 90 -1.54 8.41 0.24
N VAL A 91 -1.22 8.63 1.51
CA VAL A 91 -1.48 7.64 2.58
C VAL A 91 -2.98 7.39 2.77
N ASP A 92 -3.80 8.43 2.73
CA ASP A 92 -5.25 8.31 2.81
C ASP A 92 -5.82 7.52 1.62
N THR A 93 -5.32 7.75 0.40
CA THR A 93 -5.68 6.96 -0.79
C THR A 93 -5.32 5.48 -0.61
N ILE A 94 -4.12 5.17 -0.11
CA ILE A 94 -3.73 3.78 0.16
C ILE A 94 -4.68 3.15 1.19
N ARG A 95 -5.01 3.87 2.27
CA ARG A 95 -5.97 3.37 3.27
C ARG A 95 -7.36 3.12 2.66
N PHE A 96 -7.81 4.04 1.81
CA PHE A 96 -9.07 3.90 1.08
C PHE A 96 -9.06 2.63 0.22
N ASP A 97 -8.01 2.44 -0.57
CA ASP A 97 -7.85 1.27 -1.45
C ASP A 97 -7.85 -0.04 -0.65
N LEU A 98 -7.15 -0.12 0.48
CA LEU A 98 -7.16 -1.31 1.34
C LEU A 98 -8.57 -1.68 1.83
N ILE A 99 -9.36 -0.67 2.21
CA ILE A 99 -10.74 -0.88 2.66
C ILE A 99 -11.62 -1.26 1.47
N SER A 100 -11.50 -0.56 0.34
CA SER A 100 -12.22 -0.84 -0.91
C SER A 100 -11.97 -2.26 -1.40
N SER A 101 -10.71 -2.69 -1.45
CA SER A 101 -10.30 -4.06 -1.78
C SER A 101 -11.06 -5.07 -0.92
N HIS A 102 -11.07 -4.89 0.40
CA HIS A 102 -11.82 -5.77 1.28
C HIS A 102 -13.33 -5.73 0.99
N LEU A 103 -13.94 -4.55 0.83
CA LEU A 103 -15.39 -4.42 0.60
C LEU A 103 -15.84 -5.03 -0.74
N ILE A 104 -15.03 -4.90 -1.78
CA ILE A 104 -15.35 -5.36 -3.13
C ILE A 104 -15.21 -6.88 -3.22
N PHE A 105 -14.10 -7.44 -2.73
CA PHE A 105 -13.73 -8.84 -3.01
C PHE A 105 -14.10 -9.83 -1.91
N SER A 106 -14.40 -9.38 -0.69
CA SER A 106 -14.79 -10.30 0.39
C SER A 106 -16.04 -11.11 0.04
N GLY A 107 -15.93 -12.44 0.16
CA GLY A 107 -17.01 -13.38 -0.16
C GLY A 107 -17.33 -13.50 -1.66
N LYS A 108 -16.55 -12.88 -2.55
CA LYS A 108 -16.73 -13.05 -4.00
C LYS A 108 -16.13 -14.38 -4.46
N PRO A 109 -16.81 -15.08 -5.39
CA PRO A 109 -16.32 -16.33 -5.94
C PRO A 109 -15.13 -16.11 -6.89
N GLU A 110 -14.31 -17.15 -7.09
CA GLU A 110 -13.08 -17.06 -7.89
C GLU A 110 -13.32 -16.64 -9.35
N TYR A 111 -14.47 -17.00 -9.94
CA TYR A 111 -14.79 -16.57 -11.30
C TYR A 111 -14.93 -15.03 -11.42
N TYR A 112 -15.36 -14.34 -10.35
CA TYR A 112 -15.48 -12.89 -10.34
C TYR A 112 -14.09 -12.25 -10.39
N LYS A 113 -13.14 -12.78 -9.61
CA LYS A 113 -11.75 -12.33 -9.60
C LYS A 113 -11.06 -12.59 -10.94
N ASN A 114 -11.25 -13.77 -11.51
CA ASN A 114 -10.71 -14.11 -12.84
C ASN A 114 -11.23 -13.19 -13.94
N ARG A 115 -12.51 -12.78 -13.85
CA ARG A 115 -13.08 -11.80 -14.78
C ARG A 115 -12.38 -10.45 -14.64
N VAL A 116 -12.16 -9.95 -13.42
CA VAL A 116 -11.44 -8.69 -13.17
C VAL A 116 -10.03 -8.72 -13.78
N ARG A 117 -9.25 -9.79 -13.54
CA ARG A 117 -7.93 -9.97 -14.16
C ARG A 117 -7.99 -9.95 -15.69
N SER A 118 -8.99 -10.62 -16.25
CA SER A 118 -9.15 -10.71 -17.71
C SER A 118 -9.49 -9.34 -18.33
N GLU A 119 -10.40 -8.59 -17.69
CA GLU A 119 -10.78 -7.25 -18.13
C GLU A 119 -9.59 -6.28 -18.07
N ALA A 120 -8.87 -6.28 -16.95
CA ALA A 120 -7.68 -5.44 -16.80
C ALA A 120 -6.56 -5.80 -17.78
N MET A 121 -6.33 -7.09 -18.05
CA MET A 121 -5.37 -7.55 -19.06
C MET A 121 -5.73 -7.02 -20.46
N VAL A 122 -7.02 -7.01 -20.82
CA VAL A 122 -7.49 -6.43 -22.08
C VAL A 122 -7.26 -4.92 -22.10
N SER A 123 -7.61 -4.20 -21.03
CA SER A 123 -7.42 -2.75 -20.92
C SER A 123 -5.94 -2.34 -21.02
N ARG A 124 -5.02 -3.09 -20.41
CA ARG A 124 -3.56 -2.87 -20.53
C ARG A 124 -3.03 -3.09 -21.96
N GLY A 125 -3.75 -3.83 -22.80
CA GLY A 125 -3.43 -4.03 -24.21
C GLY A 125 -3.75 -2.82 -25.10
N ILE A 126 -4.52 -1.85 -24.58
CA ILE A 126 -4.85 -0.60 -25.26
C ILE A 126 -3.76 0.43 -24.94
N ASP A 127 -3.38 1.23 -25.94
CA ASP A 127 -2.45 2.35 -25.74
C ASP A 127 -2.99 3.30 -24.66
N ALA A 128 -2.15 3.63 -23.66
CA ALA A 128 -2.52 4.49 -22.55
C ALA A 128 -3.02 5.87 -22.99
N ALA A 129 -2.57 6.38 -24.15
CA ALA A 129 -3.07 7.63 -24.70
C ALA A 129 -4.55 7.56 -25.18
N LEU A 130 -5.11 6.35 -25.28
CA LEU A 130 -6.47 6.08 -25.74
C LEU A 130 -7.39 5.54 -24.64
N TRP A 131 -6.90 5.41 -23.41
CA TRP A 131 -7.72 4.94 -22.29
C TRP A 131 -8.91 5.87 -22.05
N LYS A 132 -10.06 5.26 -21.77
CA LYS A 132 -11.22 5.91 -21.19
C LYS A 132 -11.32 5.53 -19.73
N ALA A 133 -12.29 6.13 -19.04
CA ALA A 133 -12.57 5.83 -17.64
C ALA A 133 -12.80 4.33 -17.39
N GLU A 134 -13.38 3.59 -18.34
CA GLU A 134 -13.63 2.15 -18.23
C GLU A 134 -12.32 1.33 -18.18
N GLU A 135 -11.32 1.69 -18.99
CA GLU A 135 -10.00 1.04 -18.96
C GLU A 135 -9.24 1.36 -17.67
N GLU A 136 -9.28 2.62 -17.23
CA GLU A 136 -8.66 3.04 -15.97
C GLU A 136 -9.29 2.32 -14.77
N GLU A 137 -10.64 2.24 -14.73
CA GLU A 137 -11.37 1.52 -13.69
C GLU A 137 -11.03 0.03 -13.70
N SER A 138 -10.98 -0.61 -14.87
CA SER A 138 -10.66 -2.03 -14.98
C SER A 138 -9.25 -2.33 -14.45
N ILE A 139 -8.26 -1.50 -14.80
CA ILE A 139 -6.88 -1.63 -14.31
C ILE A 139 -6.80 -1.36 -12.81
N HIS A 140 -7.48 -0.32 -12.32
CA HIS A 140 -7.48 -0.02 -10.89
C HIS A 140 -8.16 -1.13 -10.08
N LEU A 141 -9.26 -1.72 -10.58
CA LEU A 141 -9.93 -2.83 -9.93
C LEU A 141 -9.04 -4.07 -9.82
N GLU A 142 -8.14 -4.29 -10.78
CA GLU A 142 -7.10 -5.33 -10.68
C GLU A 142 -6.06 -4.99 -9.61
N ILE A 143 -5.62 -3.73 -9.48
CA ILE A 143 -4.73 -3.32 -8.37
C ILE A 143 -5.41 -3.59 -7.01
N LEU A 144 -6.70 -3.28 -6.89
CA LEU A 144 -7.45 -3.57 -5.67
C LEU A 144 -7.57 -5.08 -5.41
N LEU A 145 -7.69 -5.90 -6.46
CA LEU A 145 -7.68 -7.36 -6.35
C LEU A 145 -6.31 -7.86 -5.89
N ASP A 146 -5.23 -7.33 -6.46
CA ASP A 146 -3.86 -7.66 -6.06
C ASP A 146 -3.63 -7.31 -4.58
N TYR A 147 -4.12 -6.16 -4.10
CA TYR A 147 -4.09 -5.84 -2.67
C TYR A 147 -4.85 -6.85 -1.84
N PHE A 148 -6.06 -7.22 -2.26
CA PHE A 148 -6.91 -8.16 -1.54
C PHE A 148 -6.23 -9.53 -1.34
N GLU A 149 -5.57 -10.04 -2.38
CA GLU A 149 -4.95 -11.35 -2.36
C GLU A 149 -3.55 -11.34 -1.76
N ASN A 150 -2.69 -10.41 -2.18
CA ASN A 150 -1.30 -10.40 -1.77
C ASN A 150 -1.14 -10.06 -0.29
N LEU A 151 -1.98 -9.17 0.26
CA LEU A 151 -1.95 -8.82 1.68
C LEU A 151 -2.81 -9.78 2.53
N GLY A 152 -3.52 -10.73 1.92
CA GLY A 152 -4.38 -11.68 2.62
C GLY A 152 -5.56 -11.01 3.34
N LEU A 153 -6.13 -9.96 2.74
CA LEU A 153 -7.18 -9.15 3.38
C LEU A 153 -8.45 -9.94 3.71
N ALA A 154 -8.69 -11.06 3.03
CA ALA A 154 -9.82 -11.96 3.30
C ALA A 154 -9.79 -12.55 4.73
N GLU A 155 -8.60 -12.70 5.30
CA GLU A 155 -8.39 -13.38 6.59
C GLU A 155 -8.68 -12.46 7.79
N ARG A 156 -8.75 -11.14 7.56
CA ARG A 156 -8.92 -10.14 8.62
C ARG A 156 -10.14 -9.27 8.35
N PRO A 157 -11.19 -9.34 9.17
CA PRO A 157 -12.38 -8.51 8.99
C PRO A 157 -12.08 -7.04 9.25
N LEU A 158 -12.72 -6.16 8.48
CA LEU A 158 -12.67 -4.71 8.72
C LEU A 158 -13.18 -4.33 10.12
N SER A 159 -12.41 -3.50 10.80
CA SER A 159 -12.81 -2.91 12.08
C SER A 159 -13.96 -1.90 11.89
N ILE A 160 -14.70 -1.62 12.97
CA ILE A 160 -15.74 -0.57 12.96
C ILE A 160 -15.11 0.80 12.65
N GLN A 161 -13.91 1.07 13.17
CA GLN A 161 -13.22 2.35 12.95
C GLN A 161 -12.87 2.56 11.47
N ASP A 162 -12.49 1.51 10.75
CA ASP A 162 -12.19 1.62 9.30
C ASP A 162 -13.44 1.90 8.50
N LYS A 163 -14.56 1.25 8.84
CA LYS A 163 -15.85 1.50 8.18
C LYS A 163 -16.30 2.94 8.38
N ILE A 164 -16.22 3.46 9.61
CA ILE A 164 -16.55 4.85 9.92
C ILE A 164 -15.64 5.81 9.15
N TRP A 165 -14.33 5.55 9.13
CA TRP A 165 -13.38 6.40 8.41
C TRP A 165 -13.67 6.41 6.91
N TYR A 166 -13.97 5.24 6.32
CA TYR A 166 -14.29 5.09 4.91
C TYR A 166 -15.57 5.81 4.50
N GLU A 167 -16.63 5.69 5.31
CA GLU A 167 -17.89 6.42 5.10
C GLU A 167 -17.68 7.94 5.15
N ALA A 168 -16.86 8.42 6.10
CA ALA A 168 -16.54 9.85 6.20
C ALA A 168 -15.73 10.34 4.99
N PHE A 169 -14.83 9.52 4.45
CA PHE A 169 -14.06 9.84 3.25
C PHE A 169 -14.96 9.98 2.02
N SER A 170 -15.89 9.04 1.82
CA SER A 170 -16.87 9.09 0.72
C SER A 170 -17.78 10.32 0.78
N LEU A 171 -18.17 10.76 1.98
CA LEU A 171 -18.98 11.97 2.16
C LEU A 171 -18.23 13.26 1.84
N GLN A 172 -16.90 13.29 1.97
CA GLN A 172 -16.09 14.46 1.63
C GLN A 172 -15.96 14.66 0.12
N GLU A 173 -15.96 13.60 -0.69
CA GLU A 173 -15.96 13.71 -2.16
C GLU A 173 -17.30 14.20 -2.72
N VAL A 174 -18.43 13.83 -2.10
CA VAL A 174 -19.78 14.23 -2.57
C VAL A 174 -20.10 15.70 -2.24
N ALA A 175 -19.36 16.32 -1.32
CA ALA A 175 -19.60 17.69 -0.86
C ALA A 175 -18.82 18.77 -1.63
N VAL A 176 -18.12 18.41 -2.73
CA VAL A 176 -17.35 19.32 -3.60
C VAL A 176 -18.04 19.50 -4.94
#